data_AF-A0A921AVA1-F1
#
_entry.id   AF-A0A921AVA1-F1
#
_cell.length_a   1.000
_cell.length_b   1.000
_cell.length_c   1.000
_cell.angle_alpha   90.00
_cell.angle_beta   90.00
_cell.angle_gamma   90.00
#
_symmetry.space_group_name_H-M   'P 1'
#
loop_
_entity.id
_entity.type
_entity.pdbx_description
1 polymer ?
#
loop_
_entity_poly.entity_id
_entity_poly.type
_entity_poly.pdbx_seq_one_letter_code
_entity_poly.pdbx_strand_id
1 'polypeptide(L)'
;MRILFVNHAFPGTFGPLAAAFAQAGHDVLFASGFRRRDFSLPGVRRVTLAPPKESRASGSSRHAPGLDAALAAGAQALHAFLRLADMDLAPDMALVSADDGYGLFCDEAFPHAFRVGWAGASVFPGAGARGETGFTRHLLQCRYAVSCHAFVCTGAGEGSLFSSRLAHGLDAPCAVNTEWFSPGGTGGPEFALFHTGRLGPEEAVHAVGGLLEERGRCHAAVLCEGRAVWERWKEAREAMPQKERLHLPGTLSLEQYRNLLRAASLLVWERATRFHAA
;
A
#
# COMPACT_ATOMS: atom_id res chain seq x y z
N MET A 1 -22.23 -10.72 10.53
CA MET A 1 -21.31 -9.96 11.38
C MET A 1 -21.04 -8.60 10.76
N ARG A 2 -20.75 -7.62 11.60
CA ARG A 2 -20.31 -6.28 11.23
C ARG A 2 -18.79 -6.20 11.26
N ILE A 3 -18.21 -5.75 10.15
CA ILE A 3 -16.75 -5.73 9.97
C ILE A 3 -16.32 -4.30 9.69
N LEU A 4 -15.40 -3.78 10.49
CA LEU A 4 -14.80 -2.46 10.33
C LEU A 4 -13.41 -2.57 9.72
N PHE A 5 -13.21 -1.98 8.55
CA PHE A 5 -11.89 -1.77 7.95
C PHE A 5 -11.38 -0.38 8.30
N VAL A 6 -10.12 -0.27 8.75
CA VAL A 6 -9.50 1.02 9.13
C VAL A 6 -8.21 1.20 8.35
N ASN A 7 -8.16 2.20 7.47
CA ASN A 7 -6.96 2.54 6.70
C ASN A 7 -6.93 4.03 6.39
N HIS A 8 -5.73 4.62 6.23
CA HIS A 8 -5.60 6.04 5.92
C HIS A 8 -6.39 6.50 4.68
N ALA A 9 -6.51 5.64 3.66
CA ALA A 9 -7.19 5.94 2.41
C ALA A 9 -8.27 4.91 2.06
N PHE A 10 -9.38 5.39 1.51
CA PHE A 10 -10.43 4.55 0.92
C PHE A 10 -10.28 4.42 -0.60
N PRO A 11 -10.34 3.19 -1.17
CA PRO A 11 -10.52 1.91 -0.49
C PRO A 11 -9.20 1.28 -0.02
N GLY A 12 -8.06 1.90 -0.35
CA GLY A 12 -6.73 1.49 0.10
C GLY A 12 -6.41 0.02 -0.19
N THR A 13 -5.58 -0.58 0.65
CA THR A 13 -5.17 -1.99 0.56
C THR A 13 -6.33 -2.95 0.82
N PHE A 14 -7.33 -2.52 1.58
CA PHE A 14 -8.46 -3.36 1.98
C PHE A 14 -9.63 -3.40 1.00
N GLY A 15 -9.60 -2.61 -0.07
CA GLY A 15 -10.72 -2.51 -1.01
C GLY A 15 -11.27 -3.84 -1.52
N PRO A 16 -10.42 -4.71 -2.11
CA PRO A 16 -10.86 -6.03 -2.56
C PRO A 16 -11.46 -6.88 -1.44
N LEU A 17 -10.84 -6.87 -0.25
CA LEU A 17 -11.28 -7.66 0.89
C LEU A 17 -12.63 -7.17 1.43
N ALA A 18 -12.78 -5.85 1.61
CA ALA A 18 -14.03 -5.23 2.03
C ALA A 18 -15.18 -5.53 1.03
N ALA A 19 -14.90 -5.51 -0.27
CA ALA A 19 -15.87 -5.86 -1.29
C ALA A 19 -16.29 -7.34 -1.20
N ALA A 20 -15.33 -8.25 -0.99
CA ALA A 20 -15.60 -9.67 -0.85
C ALA A 20 -16.49 -9.97 0.37
N PHE A 21 -16.21 -9.35 1.52
CA PHE A 21 -17.06 -9.51 2.71
C PHE A 21 -18.46 -8.91 2.49
N ALA A 22 -18.57 -7.77 1.80
CA ALA A 22 -19.87 -7.18 1.48
C ALA A 22 -20.68 -8.09 0.55
N GLN A 23 -20.05 -8.68 -0.47
CA GLN A 23 -20.69 -9.66 -1.37
C GLN A 23 -21.12 -10.94 -0.64
N ALA A 24 -20.39 -11.34 0.39
CA ALA A 24 -20.76 -12.45 1.27
C ALA A 24 -21.91 -12.10 2.26
N GLY A 25 -22.48 -10.90 2.18
CA GLY A 25 -23.64 -10.48 2.97
C GLY A 25 -23.31 -9.92 4.36
N HIS A 26 -22.05 -9.57 4.61
CA HIS A 26 -21.66 -8.93 5.88
C HIS A 26 -21.96 -7.43 5.88
N ASP A 27 -22.16 -6.87 7.08
CA ASP A 27 -22.31 -5.42 7.25
C ASP A 27 -20.93 -4.77 7.32
N VAL A 28 -20.48 -4.20 6.20
CA VAL A 28 -19.10 -3.70 6.09
C VAL A 28 -19.06 -2.19 6.29
N LEU A 29 -18.27 -1.77 7.28
CA LEU A 29 -17.88 -0.39 7.53
C LEU A 29 -16.43 -0.17 7.06
N PHE A 30 -16.15 1.00 6.48
CA PHE A 30 -14.79 1.39 6.11
C PHE A 30 -14.48 2.80 6.63
N ALA A 31 -13.58 2.86 7.61
CA ALA A 31 -13.05 4.06 8.20
C ALA A 31 -11.78 4.53 7.48
N SER A 32 -11.78 5.80 7.06
CA SER A 32 -10.62 6.41 6.40
C SER A 32 -10.55 7.92 6.57
N GLY A 33 -9.34 8.48 6.65
CA GLY A 33 -9.10 9.92 6.63
C GLY A 33 -9.17 10.53 5.22
N PHE A 34 -8.73 9.78 4.20
CA PHE A 34 -8.69 10.26 2.82
C PHE A 34 -9.73 9.57 1.90
N ARG A 35 -10.34 10.37 1.02
CA ARG A 35 -11.35 9.95 0.03
C ARG A 35 -10.97 10.39 -1.37
N ARG A 36 -11.08 9.46 -2.33
CA ARG A 36 -11.33 9.82 -3.74
C ARG A 36 -12.81 10.18 -3.94
N ARG A 37 -13.09 11.39 -4.43
CA ARG A 37 -14.46 11.95 -4.50
C ARG A 37 -15.40 11.09 -5.35
N ASP A 38 -14.92 10.52 -6.45
CA ASP A 38 -15.79 9.84 -7.43
C ASP A 38 -15.72 8.31 -7.35
N PHE A 39 -15.46 7.77 -6.17
CA PHE A 39 -15.37 6.33 -5.96
C PHE A 39 -16.21 5.86 -4.76
N SER A 40 -17.05 4.87 -5.01
CA SER A 40 -17.80 4.10 -4.03
C SER A 40 -17.52 2.61 -4.20
N LEU A 41 -17.68 1.85 -3.12
CA LEU A 41 -17.53 0.40 -3.14
C LEU A 41 -18.90 -0.21 -2.78
N PRO A 42 -19.55 -0.96 -3.69
CA PRO A 42 -20.87 -1.52 -3.43
C PRO A 42 -20.90 -2.36 -2.15
N GLY A 43 -21.96 -2.19 -1.35
CA GLY A 43 -22.16 -2.91 -0.09
C GLY A 43 -21.27 -2.46 1.08
N VAL A 44 -20.43 -1.42 0.90
CA VAL A 44 -19.53 -0.91 1.96
C VAL A 44 -19.96 0.48 2.41
N ARG A 45 -20.33 0.60 3.69
CA ARG A 45 -20.68 1.88 4.33
C ARG A 45 -19.43 2.59 4.80
N ARG A 46 -19.37 3.90 4.61
CA ARG A 46 -18.17 4.69 4.90
C ARG A 46 -18.26 5.41 6.23
N VAL A 47 -17.11 5.50 6.90
CA VAL A 47 -16.90 6.25 8.13
C VAL A 47 -15.76 7.24 7.87
N THR A 48 -16.06 8.53 7.95
CA THR A 48 -15.06 9.58 7.70
C THR A 48 -14.30 9.89 8.97
N LEU A 49 -12.98 9.78 8.92
CA LEU A 49 -12.07 10.15 10.02
C LEU A 49 -11.61 11.59 9.83
N ALA A 50 -12.55 12.54 9.83
CA ALA A 50 -12.22 13.95 9.73
C ALA A 50 -11.79 14.48 11.10
N PRO A 51 -10.79 15.38 11.17
CA PRO A 51 -10.44 16.02 12.42
C PRO A 51 -11.63 16.84 12.94
N PRO A 52 -11.88 16.86 14.27
CA PRO A 52 -12.78 17.82 14.87
C PRO A 52 -12.39 19.25 14.47
N LYS A 53 -13.36 20.15 14.25
CA LYS A 53 -13.09 21.55 13.86
C LYS A 53 -12.15 22.30 14.82
N GLU A 54 -11.99 21.80 16.04
CA GLU A 54 -11.19 22.42 17.12
C GLU A 54 -9.84 21.71 17.37
N SER A 55 -9.52 20.63 16.65
CA SER A 55 -8.29 19.86 16.82
C SER A 55 -7.09 20.53 16.13
N ARG A 56 -6.52 21.55 16.76
CA ARG A 56 -5.11 21.92 16.53
C ARG A 56 -4.26 21.19 17.55
N ALA A 57 -3.70 20.04 17.17
CA ALA A 57 -2.68 19.41 17.99
C ALA A 57 -1.45 20.33 18.06
N SER A 58 -1.04 20.58 19.30
CA SER A 58 0.16 21.31 19.72
C SER A 58 1.43 20.59 19.22
N GLY A 59 2.34 21.34 18.59
CA GLY A 59 3.77 21.04 18.41
C GLY A 59 4.17 19.62 18.02
N SER A 60 4.42 19.38 16.73
CA SER A 60 5.15 18.18 16.29
C SER A 60 6.56 18.19 16.90
N SER A 61 6.93 17.09 17.55
CA SER A 61 8.31 16.77 17.91
C SER A 61 9.18 16.85 16.66
N ARG A 62 10.32 17.54 16.78
CA ARG A 62 11.35 17.56 15.72
C ARG A 62 12.02 16.19 15.52
N HIS A 63 11.88 15.28 16.49
CA HIS A 63 12.60 14.01 16.53
C HIS A 63 11.76 12.81 16.09
N ALA A 64 10.42 12.89 16.21
CA ALA A 64 9.51 11.81 15.83
C ALA A 64 8.19 12.35 15.21
N PRO A 65 8.26 13.23 14.20
CA PRO A 65 7.08 13.84 13.59
C PRO A 65 6.05 12.83 13.05
N GLY A 66 6.50 11.68 12.54
CA GLY A 66 5.62 10.62 12.07
C GLY A 66 4.87 9.92 13.21
N LEU A 67 5.51 9.71 14.36
CA LEU A 67 4.85 9.13 15.54
C LEU A 67 3.78 10.07 16.08
N ASP A 68 4.06 11.37 16.16
CA ASP A 68 3.07 12.37 16.56
C ASP A 68 1.90 12.42 15.59
N ALA A 69 2.18 12.34 14.29
CA ALA A 69 1.14 12.26 13.26
C ALA A 69 0.26 11.00 13.42
N ALA A 70 0.86 9.84 13.73
CA ALA A 70 0.14 8.60 13.96
C ALA A 70 -0.74 8.68 15.22
N LEU A 71 -0.24 9.26 16.31
CA LEU A 71 -1.02 9.49 17.54
C LEU A 71 -2.20 10.44 17.28
N ALA A 72 -1.96 11.52 16.54
CA ALA A 72 -3.01 12.45 16.14
C ALA A 72 -4.07 11.76 15.25
N ALA A 73 -3.65 10.91 14.30
CA ALA A 73 -4.55 10.13 13.46
C ALA A 73 -5.40 9.15 14.30
N GLY A 74 -4.79 8.48 15.29
CA GLY A 74 -5.50 7.61 16.23
C GLY A 74 -6.55 8.36 17.05
N ALA A 75 -6.19 9.53 17.61
CA ALA A 75 -7.11 10.35 18.39
C ALA A 75 -8.30 10.84 17.54
N GLN A 76 -8.04 11.21 16.28
CA GLN A 76 -9.09 11.56 15.33
C GLN A 76 -10.02 10.36 15.05
N ALA A 77 -9.46 9.16 14.91
CA ALA A 77 -10.25 7.97 14.66
C ALA A 77 -11.13 7.57 15.85
N LEU A 78 -10.62 7.70 17.07
CA LEU A 78 -11.31 7.34 18.30
C LEU A 78 -12.67 8.05 18.42
N HIS A 79 -12.74 9.34 18.11
CA HIS A 79 -14.02 10.07 18.12
C HIS A 79 -15.06 9.48 17.17
N ALA A 80 -14.64 9.06 15.97
CA ALA A 80 -15.55 8.42 15.02
C ALA A 80 -15.98 7.04 15.52
N PHE A 81 -15.07 6.30 16.17
CA PHE A 81 -15.34 4.97 16.71
C PHE A 81 -16.30 5.00 17.90
N LEU A 82 -16.11 5.93 18.84
CA LEU A 82 -17.04 6.13 19.96
C LEU A 82 -18.44 6.46 19.46
N ARG A 83 -18.57 7.33 18.45
CA ARG A 83 -19.87 7.62 17.83
C ARG A 83 -20.51 6.40 17.17
N LEU A 84 -19.73 5.49 16.58
CA LEU A 84 -20.28 4.23 16.07
C LEU A 84 -20.80 3.36 17.21
N ALA A 85 -20.06 3.27 18.32
CA ALA A 85 -20.51 2.54 19.50
C ALA A 85 -21.83 3.14 20.05
N ASP A 86 -21.91 4.47 20.20
CA ASP A 86 -23.13 5.18 20.66
C ASP A 86 -24.35 4.95 19.75
N MET A 87 -24.11 4.65 18.48
CA MET A 87 -25.15 4.37 17.49
C MET A 87 -25.50 2.88 17.37
N ASP A 88 -25.04 2.02 18.27
CA ASP A 88 -25.17 0.55 18.20
C ASP A 88 -24.57 -0.06 16.92
N LEU A 89 -23.55 0.63 16.37
CA LEU A 89 -22.78 0.25 15.20
C LEU A 89 -21.40 -0.33 15.53
N ALA A 90 -21.18 -0.78 16.78
CA ALA A 90 -19.95 -1.46 17.16
C ALA A 90 -19.70 -2.70 16.27
N PRO A 91 -18.47 -2.90 15.75
CA PRO A 91 -18.15 -4.04 14.91
C PRO A 91 -17.91 -5.31 15.73
N ASP A 92 -18.20 -6.45 15.13
CA ASP A 92 -17.79 -7.77 15.66
C ASP A 92 -16.29 -8.01 15.38
N MET A 93 -15.78 -7.43 14.29
CA MET A 93 -14.38 -7.57 13.85
C MET A 93 -13.84 -6.24 13.32
N ALA A 94 -12.60 -5.91 13.68
CA ALA A 94 -11.91 -4.72 13.18
C ALA A 94 -10.58 -5.11 12.51
N LEU A 95 -10.45 -4.81 11.22
CA LEU A 95 -9.21 -4.97 10.45
C LEU A 95 -8.53 -3.61 10.35
N VAL A 96 -7.36 -3.48 10.97
CA VAL A 96 -6.64 -2.20 11.09
C VAL A 96 -5.33 -2.24 10.33
N SER A 97 -5.08 -1.20 9.53
CA SER A 97 -3.77 -0.95 8.94
C SER A 97 -2.74 -0.72 10.04
N ALA A 98 -1.66 -1.49 10.01
CA ALA A 98 -0.58 -1.36 10.97
C ALA A 98 0.44 -0.26 10.60
N ASP A 99 0.15 0.55 9.58
CA ASP A 99 1.12 1.48 8.97
C ASP A 99 0.85 2.97 9.24
N ASP A 100 -0.34 3.35 9.70
CA ASP A 100 -0.79 4.76 9.67
C ASP A 100 -1.41 5.32 10.96
N GLY A 101 -1.58 4.50 11.99
CA GLY A 101 -2.00 4.94 13.33
C GLY A 101 -3.51 5.10 13.53
N TYR A 102 -4.35 5.02 12.50
CA TYR A 102 -5.80 5.21 12.64
C TYR A 102 -6.47 4.12 13.50
N GLY A 103 -5.85 2.95 13.67
CA GLY A 103 -6.35 1.86 14.51
C GLY A 103 -5.90 1.90 15.98
N LEU A 104 -5.12 2.90 16.42
CA LEU A 104 -4.35 2.85 17.68
C LEU A 104 -5.19 2.67 18.95
N PHE A 105 -6.39 3.23 18.94
CA PHE A 105 -7.34 3.24 20.06
C PHE A 105 -8.64 2.48 19.71
N CYS A 106 -8.55 1.52 18.78
CA CYS A 106 -9.71 0.75 18.35
C CYS A 106 -10.32 -0.08 19.49
N ASP A 107 -9.50 -0.57 20.43
CA ASP A 107 -9.94 -1.31 21.62
C ASP A 107 -10.61 -0.46 22.68
N GLU A 108 -10.29 0.82 22.76
CA GLU A 108 -10.99 1.74 23.66
C GLU A 108 -12.45 1.88 23.25
N ALA A 109 -12.73 2.02 21.95
CA ALA A 109 -14.10 2.12 21.44
C ALA A 109 -14.79 0.76 21.29
N PHE A 110 -14.05 -0.30 20.95
CA PHE A 110 -14.60 -1.62 20.64
C PHE A 110 -13.87 -2.74 21.39
N PRO A 111 -13.99 -2.79 22.74
CA PRO A 111 -13.23 -3.74 23.56
C PRO A 111 -13.56 -5.21 23.29
N HIS A 112 -14.73 -5.49 22.70
CA HIS A 112 -15.19 -6.85 22.39
C HIS A 112 -14.97 -7.27 20.93
N ALA A 113 -14.46 -6.38 20.07
CA ALA A 113 -14.24 -6.70 18.67
C ALA A 113 -13.03 -7.63 18.47
N PHE A 114 -13.15 -8.59 17.57
CA PHE A 114 -12.01 -9.37 17.09
C PHE A 114 -11.09 -8.48 16.25
N ARG A 115 -10.00 -8.02 16.84
CA ARG A 115 -9.00 -7.16 16.19
C ARG A 115 -7.99 -7.94 15.34
N VAL A 116 -7.80 -7.52 14.09
CA VAL A 116 -6.80 -8.01 13.15
C VAL A 116 -5.89 -6.85 12.75
N GLY A 117 -4.60 -6.94 13.08
CA GLY A 117 -3.59 -6.02 12.56
C GLY A 117 -3.12 -6.47 11.19
N TRP A 118 -3.05 -5.56 10.22
CA TRP A 118 -2.60 -5.85 8.86
C TRP A 118 -1.36 -5.04 8.51
N ALA A 119 -0.22 -5.70 8.38
CA ALA A 119 0.99 -5.09 7.88
C ALA A 119 0.95 -5.05 6.35
N GLY A 120 1.17 -3.85 5.77
CA GLY A 120 1.41 -3.71 4.34
C GLY A 120 2.75 -4.33 3.92
N ALA A 121 3.16 -4.04 2.67
CA ALA A 121 4.46 -4.47 2.18
C ALA A 121 5.59 -3.77 2.98
N SER A 122 6.30 -4.54 3.82
CA SER A 122 7.35 -4.18 4.81
C SER A 122 6.83 -3.51 6.11
N VAL A 123 7.30 -3.81 7.34
CA VAL A 123 8.70 -3.78 7.84
C VAL A 123 8.85 -4.46 9.24
N PHE A 124 9.77 -5.43 9.41
CA PHE A 124 10.95 -5.39 10.35
C PHE A 124 11.48 -6.80 10.75
N PRO A 125 12.82 -6.97 10.93
CA PRO A 125 13.90 -6.03 10.57
C PRO A 125 14.26 -6.13 9.09
N GLY A 126 14.35 -4.98 8.43
CA GLY A 126 14.87 -4.84 7.07
C GLY A 126 15.31 -3.41 6.83
N ALA A 127 15.99 -3.13 5.70
CA ALA A 127 16.53 -1.80 5.39
C ALA A 127 15.48 -0.66 5.44
N GLY A 128 14.19 -0.98 5.22
CA GLY A 128 13.07 -0.04 5.26
C GLY A 128 12.73 0.50 6.65
N ALA A 129 13.35 0.00 7.72
CA ALA A 129 13.13 0.51 9.07
C ALA A 129 14.01 1.70 9.46
N ARG A 130 14.99 2.04 8.62
CA ARG A 130 15.87 3.19 8.85
C ARG A 130 15.12 4.49 8.58
N GLY A 131 15.54 5.54 9.28
CA GLY A 131 14.90 6.85 9.20
C GLY A 131 13.60 6.91 9.98
N GLU A 132 13.14 8.14 10.21
CA GLU A 132 12.00 8.45 11.07
C GLU A 132 10.72 7.69 10.69
N THR A 133 10.37 7.67 9.40
CA THR A 133 9.15 7.00 8.92
C THR A 133 9.21 5.48 9.08
N GLY A 134 10.38 4.89 8.85
CA GLY A 134 10.60 3.45 9.04
C GLY A 134 10.53 3.05 10.52
N PHE A 135 11.10 3.87 11.39
CA PHE A 135 11.02 3.71 12.84
C PHE A 135 9.58 3.80 13.36
N THR A 136 8.84 4.84 12.96
CA THR A 136 7.43 5.01 13.35
C THR A 136 6.58 3.82 12.91
N ARG A 137 6.68 3.40 11.65
CA ARG A 137 5.95 2.21 11.15
C ARG A 137 6.29 0.96 11.95
N HIS A 138 7.57 0.75 12.24
CA HIS A 138 8.00 -0.40 13.03
C HIS A 138 7.35 -0.42 14.41
N LEU A 139 7.33 0.71 15.12
CA LEU A 139 6.68 0.81 16.43
C LEU A 139 5.18 0.50 16.36
N LEU A 140 4.49 1.02 15.35
CA LEU A 140 3.07 0.74 15.13
C LEU A 140 2.84 -0.75 14.88
N GLN A 141 3.60 -1.37 13.98
CA GLN A 141 3.49 -2.80 13.70
C GLN A 141 3.76 -3.66 14.94
N CYS A 142 4.78 -3.33 15.75
CA CYS A 142 5.02 -4.00 17.03
C CYS A 142 3.84 -3.86 18.00
N ARG A 143 3.23 -2.67 18.11
CA ARG A 143 2.06 -2.46 18.95
C ARG A 143 0.88 -3.31 18.51
N TYR A 144 0.59 -3.39 17.22
CA TYR A 144 -0.52 -4.21 16.72
C TYR A 144 -0.22 -5.70 16.81
N ALA A 145 1.03 -6.10 16.58
CA ALA A 145 1.49 -7.47 16.74
C ALA A 145 1.24 -8.03 18.14
N VAL A 146 1.33 -7.20 19.20
CA VAL A 146 1.08 -7.68 20.58
C VAL A 146 -0.35 -7.44 21.08
N SER A 147 -1.11 -6.54 20.45
CA SER A 147 -2.45 -6.15 20.94
C SER A 147 -3.61 -6.75 20.14
N CYS A 148 -3.39 -7.19 18.90
CA CYS A 148 -4.42 -7.79 18.06
C CYS A 148 -4.54 -9.31 18.30
N HIS A 149 -5.72 -9.86 18.00
CA HIS A 149 -5.99 -11.30 18.09
C HIS A 149 -5.39 -12.08 16.91
N ALA A 150 -5.18 -11.41 15.78
CA ALA A 150 -4.45 -11.92 14.63
C ALA A 150 -3.60 -10.80 14.02
N PHE A 151 -2.42 -11.16 13.48
CA PHE A 151 -1.54 -10.22 12.81
C PHE A 151 -1.15 -10.74 11.43
N VAL A 152 -1.71 -10.14 10.39
CA VAL A 152 -1.56 -10.57 9.00
C VAL A 152 -0.42 -9.80 8.34
N CYS A 153 0.47 -10.54 7.68
CA CYS A 153 1.54 -10.03 6.85
C CYS A 153 1.32 -10.44 5.39
N THR A 154 1.50 -9.50 4.47
CA THR A 154 1.52 -9.83 3.05
C THR A 154 2.96 -10.03 2.57
N GLY A 155 3.45 -11.26 2.67
CA GLY A 155 4.69 -11.68 2.03
C GLY A 155 4.35 -12.20 0.64
N ALA A 156 5.00 -11.71 -0.41
CA ALA A 156 4.78 -12.15 -1.80
C ALA A 156 5.28 -13.60 -2.05
N GLY A 157 4.79 -14.56 -1.28
CA GLY A 157 5.25 -15.95 -1.24
C GLY A 157 6.40 -16.22 -0.27
N GLU A 158 7.02 -15.19 0.31
CA GLU A 158 8.04 -15.32 1.36
C GLU A 158 7.38 -15.31 2.74
N GLY A 159 7.69 -16.29 3.59
CA GLY A 159 7.17 -16.34 4.95
C GLY A 159 7.62 -15.14 5.78
N SER A 160 6.70 -14.51 6.50
CA SER A 160 7.03 -13.38 7.37
C SER A 160 7.76 -13.84 8.63
N LEU A 161 8.65 -13.00 9.15
CA LEU A 161 9.19 -13.21 10.50
C LEU A 161 8.09 -13.21 11.57
N PHE A 162 6.96 -12.52 11.32
CA PHE A 162 5.85 -12.48 12.27
C PHE A 162 5.08 -13.80 12.32
N SER A 163 4.79 -14.45 11.19
CA SER A 163 4.11 -15.75 11.19
C SER A 163 4.95 -16.82 11.87
N SER A 164 6.29 -16.74 11.75
CA SER A 164 7.20 -17.68 12.42
C SER A 164 7.43 -17.38 13.91
N ARG A 165 7.20 -16.16 14.39
CA ARG A 165 7.55 -15.72 15.76
C ARG A 165 6.36 -15.34 16.65
N LEU A 166 5.21 -15.02 16.06
CA LEU A 166 3.98 -14.73 16.79
C LEU A 166 3.05 -15.94 16.69
N ALA A 167 2.48 -16.36 17.82
CA ALA A 167 1.51 -17.45 17.86
C ALA A 167 0.27 -17.19 16.97
N HIS A 168 -0.07 -15.91 16.76
CA HIS A 168 -1.21 -15.43 15.97
C HIS A 168 -0.78 -14.69 14.69
N GLY A 169 0.47 -14.87 14.26
CA GLY A 169 0.99 -14.31 13.02
C GLY A 169 0.53 -15.14 11.82
N LEU A 170 0.03 -14.47 10.78
CA LEU A 170 -0.50 -15.11 9.57
C LEU A 170 0.16 -14.53 8.32
N ASP A 171 0.56 -15.39 7.40
CA ASP A 171 0.98 -14.97 6.07
C ASP A 171 -0.19 -15.07 5.10
N ALA A 172 -0.51 -13.95 4.45
CA ALA A 172 -1.50 -13.88 3.40
C ALA A 172 -0.83 -13.51 2.06
N PRO A 173 -1.18 -14.15 0.94
CA PRO A 173 -0.70 -13.71 -0.36
C PRO A 173 -1.24 -12.32 -0.70
N CYS A 174 -0.50 -11.56 -1.49
CA CYS A 174 -1.03 -10.35 -2.11
C CYS A 174 -2.17 -10.74 -3.06
N ALA A 175 -3.41 -10.38 -2.73
CA ALA A 175 -4.56 -10.66 -3.58
C ALA A 175 -4.55 -9.76 -4.83
N VAL A 176 -4.58 -10.37 -6.01
CA VAL A 176 -4.75 -9.70 -7.31
C VAL A 176 -6.03 -10.21 -7.94
N ASN A 177 -6.83 -9.31 -8.51
CA ASN A 177 -7.99 -9.70 -9.32
C ASN A 177 -7.49 -10.28 -10.66
N THR A 178 -7.35 -11.60 -10.73
CA THR A 178 -6.82 -12.32 -11.91
C THR A 178 -7.78 -12.32 -13.09
N GLU A 179 -9.08 -12.17 -12.86
CA GLU A 179 -10.07 -11.99 -13.93
C GLU A 179 -9.87 -10.65 -14.63
N TRP A 180 -9.63 -9.58 -13.86
CA TRP A 180 -9.36 -8.25 -14.39
C TRP A 180 -7.94 -8.13 -14.97
N PHE A 181 -6.93 -8.59 -14.24
CA PHE A 181 -5.55 -8.71 -14.69
C PHE A 181 -5.32 -10.02 -15.45
N SER A 182 -6.14 -10.23 -16.48
CA SER A 182 -6.06 -11.36 -17.39
C SER A 182 -5.32 -10.99 -18.68
N PRO A 183 -4.74 -11.95 -19.42
CA PRO A 183 -4.23 -11.73 -20.76
C PRO A 183 -5.31 -11.13 -21.69
N GLY A 184 -4.93 -10.24 -22.60
CA GLY A 184 -5.90 -9.61 -23.50
C GLY A 184 -5.32 -8.69 -24.56
N GLY A 185 -4.11 -8.96 -25.05
CA GLY A 185 -3.45 -8.14 -26.07
C GLY A 185 -3.81 -8.53 -27.51
N THR A 186 -3.90 -7.55 -28.40
CA THR A 186 -4.25 -7.69 -29.83
C THR A 186 -3.05 -7.84 -30.77
N GLY A 187 -1.87 -8.14 -30.23
CA GLY A 187 -0.61 -8.04 -30.99
C GLY A 187 -0.17 -6.59 -31.16
N GLY A 188 1.13 -6.34 -30.97
CA GLY A 188 1.75 -5.02 -31.00
C GLY A 188 3.27 -5.13 -31.21
N PRO A 189 4.01 -4.01 -31.28
CA PRO A 189 5.46 -4.05 -31.30
C PRO A 189 5.99 -4.74 -30.05
N GLU A 190 7.17 -5.34 -30.15
CA GLU A 190 7.86 -5.90 -29.00
C GLU A 190 8.01 -4.82 -27.92
N PHE A 191 7.50 -5.10 -26.72
CA PHE A 191 7.41 -4.12 -25.65
C PHE A 191 7.86 -4.71 -24.31
N ALA A 192 8.83 -4.07 -23.68
CA ALA A 192 9.34 -4.42 -22.36
C ALA A 192 8.92 -3.39 -21.31
N LEU A 193 8.42 -3.85 -20.19
CA LEU A 193 8.02 -3.01 -19.06
C LEU A 193 9.00 -3.19 -17.91
N PHE A 194 9.68 -2.12 -17.52
CA PHE A 194 10.58 -2.07 -16.37
C PHE A 194 9.86 -1.43 -15.19
N HIS A 195 9.77 -2.14 -14.08
CA HIS A 195 9.28 -1.59 -12.82
C HIS A 195 10.47 -1.38 -11.88
N THR A 196 10.83 -0.12 -11.64
CA THR A 196 11.99 0.25 -10.82
C THR A 196 11.58 0.76 -9.44
N GLY A 197 10.28 0.95 -9.19
CA GLY A 197 9.78 1.52 -7.94
C GLY A 197 10.48 2.84 -7.64
N ARG A 198 11.13 2.95 -6.48
CA ARG A 198 11.88 4.15 -6.06
C ARG A 198 13.33 4.17 -6.53
N LEU A 199 13.78 3.14 -7.25
CA LEU A 199 15.13 3.08 -7.81
C LEU A 199 15.26 4.08 -8.97
N GLY A 200 16.34 4.84 -8.91
CA GLY A 200 16.71 5.80 -9.96
C GLY A 200 17.32 5.12 -11.18
N PRO A 201 17.63 5.90 -12.23
CA PRO A 201 18.20 5.38 -13.47
C PRO A 201 19.53 4.63 -13.26
N GLU A 202 20.34 4.99 -12.26
CA GLU A 202 21.64 4.34 -11.95
C GLU A 202 21.57 2.80 -11.90
N GLU A 203 20.44 2.25 -11.45
CA GLU A 203 20.29 0.80 -11.23
C GLU A 203 19.90 0.06 -12.51
N ALA A 204 19.16 0.71 -13.42
CA ALA A 204 18.50 0.03 -14.55
C ALA A 204 18.81 0.62 -15.94
N VAL A 205 19.37 1.83 -16.04
CA VAL A 205 19.52 2.54 -17.31
C VAL A 205 20.38 1.77 -18.31
N HIS A 206 21.41 1.08 -17.83
CA HIS A 206 22.25 0.22 -18.66
C HIS A 206 21.50 -1.00 -19.20
N ALA A 207 20.67 -1.64 -18.37
CA ALA A 207 19.85 -2.77 -18.79
C ALA A 207 18.79 -2.36 -19.82
N VAL A 208 18.15 -1.20 -19.62
CA VAL A 208 17.19 -0.63 -20.58
C VAL A 208 17.88 -0.26 -21.89
N GLY A 209 19.03 0.41 -21.83
CA GLY A 209 19.81 0.80 -23.00
C GLY A 209 20.27 -0.40 -23.82
N GLY A 210 20.89 -1.39 -23.17
CA GLY A 210 21.35 -2.63 -23.81
C GLY A 210 20.22 -3.39 -24.50
N LEU A 211 19.05 -3.51 -23.85
CA LEU A 211 17.88 -4.13 -24.47
C LEU A 211 17.44 -3.39 -25.74
N LEU A 212 17.36 -2.06 -25.69
CA LEU A 212 16.96 -1.27 -26.85
C LEU A 212 18.00 -1.33 -27.98
N GLU A 213 19.28 -1.42 -27.66
CA GLU A 213 20.37 -1.58 -28.63
C GLU A 213 20.31 -2.92 -29.34
N GLU A 214 20.23 -4.02 -28.60
CA GLU A 214 20.16 -5.37 -29.17
C GLU A 214 18.85 -5.62 -29.92
N ARG A 215 17.75 -5.05 -29.44
CA ARG A 215 16.41 -5.24 -29.99
C ARG A 215 15.93 -3.96 -30.67
N GLY A 216 16.40 -3.73 -31.90
CA GLY A 216 16.12 -2.50 -32.66
C GLY A 216 14.63 -2.20 -32.94
N ARG A 217 13.73 -3.18 -32.79
CA ARG A 217 12.27 -3.03 -32.93
C ARG A 217 11.52 -2.98 -31.59
N CYS A 218 12.23 -3.17 -30.48
CA CYS A 218 11.65 -3.18 -29.14
C CYS A 218 11.44 -1.74 -28.65
N HIS A 219 10.30 -1.53 -27.98
CA HIS A 219 10.04 -0.36 -27.15
C HIS A 219 10.12 -0.74 -25.68
N ALA A 220 10.49 0.20 -24.83
CA ALA A 220 10.53 0.01 -23.38
C ALA A 220 9.71 1.08 -22.67
N ALA A 221 9.10 0.75 -21.53
CA ALA A 221 8.60 1.75 -20.60
C ALA A 221 9.15 1.52 -19.20
N VAL A 222 9.41 2.62 -18.48
CA VAL A 222 9.85 2.58 -17.08
C VAL A 222 8.74 3.12 -16.18
N LEU A 223 8.30 2.28 -15.24
CA LEU A 223 7.42 2.64 -14.15
C LEU A 223 8.24 2.89 -12.90
N CYS A 224 8.24 4.15 -12.46
CA CYS A 224 8.91 4.60 -11.25
C CYS A 224 7.94 5.31 -10.30
N GLU A 225 8.25 5.27 -9.01
CA GLU A 225 7.48 5.90 -7.94
C GLU A 225 8.04 7.27 -7.57
N GLY A 226 7.17 8.28 -7.66
CA GLY A 226 7.47 9.63 -7.17
C GLY A 226 8.09 10.53 -8.22
N ARG A 227 7.73 11.82 -8.14
CA ARG A 227 8.12 12.84 -9.12
C ARG A 227 9.63 13.00 -9.25
N ALA A 228 10.36 13.00 -8.13
CA ALA A 228 11.82 13.16 -8.15
C ALA A 228 12.53 12.03 -8.91
N VAL A 229 12.07 10.79 -8.77
CA VAL A 229 12.63 9.64 -9.49
C VAL A 229 12.27 9.71 -10.98
N TRP A 230 11.04 10.12 -11.29
CA TRP A 230 10.59 10.32 -12.67
C TRP A 230 11.37 11.40 -13.42
N GLU A 231 11.65 12.55 -12.80
CA GLU A 231 12.46 13.61 -13.43
C GLU A 231 13.91 13.15 -13.70
N ARG A 232 14.51 12.40 -12.77
CA ARG A 232 15.83 11.78 -13.01
C ARG A 232 15.83 10.81 -14.19
N TRP A 233 14.77 10.00 -14.32
CA TRP A 233 14.61 9.12 -15.48
C TRP A 233 14.42 9.90 -16.79
N LYS A 234 13.72 11.03 -16.74
CA LYS A 234 13.55 11.92 -17.89
C LYS A 234 14.88 12.52 -18.34
N GLU A 235 15.70 12.98 -17.41
CA GLU A 235 17.06 13.47 -17.70
C GLU A 235 17.93 12.36 -18.32
N ALA A 236 17.93 11.16 -17.71
CA ALA A 236 18.67 10.02 -18.24
C ALA A 236 18.21 9.62 -19.65
N ARG A 237 16.89 9.65 -19.92
CA ARG A 237 16.33 9.36 -21.24
C ARG A 237 16.87 10.32 -22.31
N GLU A 238 16.98 11.61 -22.02
CA GLU A 238 17.45 12.57 -23.03
C GLU A 238 18.91 12.36 -23.44
N ALA A 239 19.72 11.72 -22.58
CA ALA A 239 21.08 11.31 -22.89
C ALA A 239 21.16 10.00 -23.71
N MET A 240 20.06 9.26 -23.88
CA MET A 240 20.07 7.97 -24.59
C MET A 240 19.90 8.12 -26.10
N PRO A 241 20.68 7.40 -26.93
CA PRO A 241 20.49 7.39 -28.37
C PRO A 241 19.10 6.86 -28.80
N GLN A 242 18.54 5.91 -28.06
CA GLN A 242 17.28 5.23 -28.36
C GLN A 242 16.06 5.87 -27.67
N LYS A 243 16.15 7.14 -27.26
CA LYS A 243 15.14 7.84 -26.45
C LYS A 243 13.70 7.79 -26.99
N GLU A 244 13.53 7.77 -28.30
CA GLU A 244 12.21 7.68 -28.96
C GLU A 244 11.50 6.34 -28.70
N ARG A 245 12.26 5.32 -28.29
CA ARG A 245 11.73 3.99 -27.94
C ARG A 245 11.61 3.77 -26.44
N LEU A 246 11.99 4.76 -25.62
CA LEU A 246 11.86 4.72 -24.16
C LEU A 246 10.72 5.64 -23.68
N HIS A 247 9.71 5.02 -23.06
CA HIS A 247 8.50 5.68 -22.59
C HIS A 247 8.50 5.87 -21.07
N LEU A 248 8.10 7.05 -20.61
CA LEU A 248 8.00 7.40 -19.19
C LEU A 248 6.56 7.83 -18.86
N PRO A 249 5.61 6.89 -18.75
CA PRO A 249 4.18 7.19 -18.72
C PRO A 249 3.71 7.98 -17.49
N GLY A 250 4.54 8.10 -16.45
CA GLY A 250 4.18 8.82 -15.23
C GLY A 250 3.05 8.13 -14.48
N THR A 251 2.08 8.92 -13.97
CA THR A 251 0.93 8.38 -13.23
C THR A 251 -0.09 7.77 -14.18
N LEU A 252 -0.33 6.47 -14.03
CA LEU A 252 -1.31 5.72 -14.81
C LEU A 252 -2.62 5.52 -14.05
N SER A 253 -3.74 5.53 -14.77
CA SER A 253 -4.98 4.94 -14.27
C SER A 253 -4.84 3.42 -14.13
N LEU A 254 -5.67 2.78 -13.31
CA LEU A 254 -5.65 1.32 -13.14
C LEU A 254 -5.91 0.58 -14.47
N GLU A 255 -6.77 1.15 -15.32
CA GLU A 255 -7.04 0.62 -16.66
C GLU A 255 -5.83 0.77 -17.59
N GLN A 256 -5.17 1.93 -17.61
CA GLN A 256 -3.96 2.14 -18.39
C GLN A 256 -2.84 1.21 -17.94
N TYR A 257 -2.66 1.03 -16.62
CA TYR A 257 -1.70 0.10 -16.06
C TYR A 257 -1.97 -1.34 -16.48
N ARG A 258 -3.23 -1.80 -16.39
CA ARG A 258 -3.64 -3.14 -16.90
C ARG A 258 -3.33 -3.28 -18.39
N ASN A 259 -3.68 -2.29 -19.19
CA ASN A 259 -3.48 -2.34 -20.64
C ASN A 259 -1.98 -2.37 -20.99
N LEU A 260 -1.14 -1.67 -20.22
CA LEU A 260 0.31 -1.70 -20.34
C LEU A 260 0.87 -3.10 -20.01
N LEU A 261 0.39 -3.72 -18.93
CA LEU A 261 0.74 -5.11 -18.59
C LEU A 261 0.33 -6.10 -19.69
N ARG A 262 -0.84 -5.92 -20.31
CA ARG A 262 -1.31 -6.76 -21.42
C ARG A 262 -0.50 -6.58 -22.71
N ALA A 263 0.09 -5.40 -22.92
CA ALA A 263 0.92 -5.11 -24.08
C ALA A 263 2.37 -5.60 -23.90
N ALA A 264 2.83 -5.73 -22.66
CA ALA A 264 4.20 -6.11 -22.35
C ALA A 264 4.47 -7.58 -22.72
N SER A 265 5.50 -7.80 -23.54
CA SER A 265 6.06 -9.12 -23.83
C SER A 265 7.01 -9.58 -22.72
N LEU A 266 7.58 -8.63 -21.98
CA LEU A 266 8.47 -8.87 -20.84
C LEU A 266 8.18 -7.86 -19.73
N LEU A 267 8.05 -8.36 -18.50
CA LEU A 267 8.02 -7.54 -17.29
C LEU A 267 9.32 -7.77 -16.53
N VAL A 268 10.12 -6.72 -16.38
CA VAL A 268 11.31 -6.70 -15.54
C VAL A 268 10.96 -6.01 -14.24
N TRP A 269 11.00 -6.77 -13.15
CA TRP A 269 10.79 -6.24 -11.81
C TRP A 269 12.12 -6.17 -11.07
N GLU A 270 12.66 -4.95 -10.93
CA GLU A 270 13.86 -4.77 -10.12
C GLU A 270 13.48 -4.67 -8.65
N ARG A 271 13.88 -5.70 -7.90
CA ARG A 271 13.82 -5.68 -6.45
C ARG A 271 15.11 -5.06 -5.94
N ALA A 272 15.00 -4.04 -5.09
CA ALA A 272 16.15 -3.47 -4.38
C ALA A 272 16.74 -4.49 -3.39
N THR A 273 17.43 -5.53 -3.87
CA THR A 273 18.21 -6.43 -3.02
C THR A 273 19.55 -5.78 -2.74
N ARG A 274 19.57 -4.83 -1.79
CA ARG A 274 20.82 -4.52 -1.09
C ARG A 274 21.11 -5.65 -0.13
N PHE A 275 21.68 -6.74 -0.62
CA PHE A 275 22.47 -7.62 0.22
C PHE A 275 23.75 -6.85 0.57
N HIS A 276 23.82 -6.30 1.78
CA HIS A 276 25.13 -6.09 2.38
C HIS A 276 25.64 -7.49 2.73
N ALA A 277 26.62 -7.97 1.96
CA ALA A 277 27.50 -9.03 2.43
C ALA A 277 28.09 -8.55 3.77
N ALA A 278 27.86 -9.36 4.80
CA ALA A 278 28.46 -9.16 6.12
C ALA A 278 29.98 -9.37 6.05
#